data_AF-A0A3C0Q4E7-F1
#
_entry.id   AF-A0A3C0Q4E7-F1
#
_cell.length_a   1.000
_cell.length_b   1.000
_cell.length_c   1.000
_cell.angle_alpha   90.00
_cell.angle_beta   90.00
_cell.angle_gamma   90.00
#
_symmetry.space_group_name_H-M   'P 1'
#
loop_
_entity.id
_entity.type
_entity.pdbx_description
1 polymer ?
#
loop_
_entity_poly.entity_id
_entity_poly.type
_entity_poly.pdbx_seq_one_letter_code
_entity_poly.pdbx_strand_id
1 'polypeptide(L)' 'DAGVRLIWQSERNFAVKESISQIGHFEDAVFRALDQYSADEIRPVGEMYKDPQSGQSILLVRTEVN' A
#
# COMPACT_ATOMS: atom_id res chain seq x y z
N ASP A 1 12.09 -8.69 9.81
CA ASP A 1 11.98 -7.50 8.96
C ASP A 1 11.79 -7.87 7.51
N ALA A 2 10.72 -7.39 6.87
CA ALA A 2 10.34 -7.78 5.51
C ALA A 2 11.19 -7.13 4.40
N GLY A 3 12.21 -6.32 4.71
CA GLY A 3 13.09 -5.66 3.73
C GLY A 3 12.42 -4.56 2.89
N VAL A 4 11.10 -4.42 2.97
CA VAL A 4 10.30 -3.46 2.21
C VAL A 4 10.11 -2.18 3.01
N ARG A 5 10.34 -1.04 2.37
CA ARG A 5 10.07 0.28 2.95
C ARG A 5 8.68 0.75 2.53
N LEU A 6 7.79 0.98 3.48
CA LEU A 6 6.49 1.59 3.21
C LEU A 6 6.63 3.12 3.26
N ILE A 7 6.15 3.80 2.22
CA ILE A 7 6.02 5.25 2.16
C ILE A 7 4.54 5.58 1.96
N TRP A 8 3.92 6.22 2.94
CA TRP A 8 2.53 6.66 2.89
C TRP A 8 2.46 8.14 2.51
N GLN A 9 2.18 8.44 1.24
CA GLN A 9 2.02 9.79 0.68
C GLN A 9 0.54 10.10 0.44
N SER A 10 -0.22 10.17 1.54
CA SER A 10 -1.61 10.61 1.50
C SER A 10 -1.82 11.67 2.59
N GLU A 11 -2.42 12.79 2.21
CA GLU A 11 -2.88 13.82 3.15
C GLU A 11 -4.16 13.38 3.89
N ARG A 12 -4.83 12.32 3.40
CA ARG A 12 -6.04 11.74 3.99
C ARG A 12 -5.72 10.49 4.81
N ASN A 13 -6.40 10.38 5.95
CA ASN A 13 -6.42 9.17 6.76
C ASN A 13 -7.47 8.21 6.21
N PHE A 14 -7.05 6.99 5.88
CA PHE A 14 -7.96 5.91 5.47
C PHE A 14 -8.07 4.91 6.63
N ALA A 15 -9.27 4.79 7.20
CA ALA A 15 -9.54 3.77 8.21
C ALA A 15 -9.72 2.43 7.51
N VAL A 16 -8.92 1.42 7.89
CA VAL A 16 -9.01 0.05 7.36
C VAL A 16 -10.42 -0.47 7.60
N LYS A 17 -11.14 -0.85 6.52
CA LYS A 17 -12.56 -1.25 6.61
C LYS A 17 -12.70 -2.65 7.20
N GLU A 18 -11.79 -3.56 6.84
CA GLU A 18 -11.75 -4.94 7.32
C GLU A 18 -10.35 -5.32 7.81
N SER A 19 -10.30 -6.02 8.95
CA SER A 19 -9.04 -6.53 9.49
C SER A 19 -8.43 -7.57 8.56
N ILE A 20 -7.17 -7.37 8.17
CA ILE A 20 -6.47 -8.27 7.25
C ILE A 20 -5.52 -9.14 8.04
N SER A 21 -5.75 -10.44 7.97
CA SER A 21 -4.81 -11.46 8.45
C SER A 21 -4.32 -12.25 7.25
N GLN A 22 -3.07 -12.01 6.84
CA GLN A 22 -2.44 -12.66 5.71
C GLN A 22 -1.19 -13.40 6.21
N ILE A 23 -1.08 -14.68 5.88
CA ILE A 23 0.15 -15.45 6.03
C ILE A 23 0.91 -15.31 4.71
N GLY A 24 2.08 -14.65 4.71
CA GLY A 24 2.84 -14.41 3.49
C GLY A 24 3.69 -13.14 3.55
N HIS A 25 3.89 -12.52 2.38
CA HIS A 25 4.66 -11.29 2.28
C HIS A 25 3.86 -10.09 2.76
N PHE A 26 4.55 -9.14 3.41
CA PHE A 26 3.95 -7.88 3.87
C PHE A 26 3.24 -7.13 2.73
N GLU A 27 3.80 -7.19 1.53
CA GLU A 27 3.28 -6.56 0.32
C GLU A 27 1.88 -7.05 -0.03
N ASP A 28 1.64 -8.37 0.04
CA ASP A 28 0.33 -8.97 -0.24
C ASP A 28 -0.75 -8.47 0.72
N ALA A 29 -0.39 -8.32 2.01
CA ALA A 29 -1.30 -7.82 3.03
C ALA A 29 -1.68 -6.35 2.76
N VAL A 30 -0.71 -5.52 2.35
CA VAL A 30 -0.98 -4.12 2.00
C VAL A 30 -1.81 -4.02 0.73
N PHE A 31 -1.51 -4.79 -0.32
CA PHE A 31 -2.33 -4.79 -1.54
C PHE A 31 -3.79 -5.13 -1.25
N ARG A 32 -4.04 -6.16 -0.43
CA ARG A 32 -5.40 -6.50 0.00
C ARG A 32 -6.07 -5.38 0.81
N ALA A 33 -5.31 -4.58 1.55
CA ALA A 33 -5.87 -3.44 2.29
C ALA A 33 -6.36 -2.35 1.36
N LEU A 34 -5.56 -2.06 0.34
CA LEU A 34 -5.85 -1.02 -0.64
C LEU A 34 -6.99 -1.43 -1.57
N ASP A 35 -7.11 -2.72 -1.88
CA ASP A 35 -8.20 -3.28 -2.68
C ASP A 35 -9.59 -3.07 -2.06
N GLN A 36 -9.69 -2.93 -0.72
CA GLN A 36 -10.95 -2.60 -0.02
C GLN A 36 -11.56 -1.24 -0.41
N TYR A 37 -10.78 -0.39 -1.08
CA TYR A 37 -11.19 0.94 -1.55
C TYR A 37 -11.30 0.98 -3.08
N SER A 38 -11.19 -0.15 -3.78
CA SER A 38 -11.24 -0.20 -5.25
C SER A 38 -12.50 0.43 -5.84
N ALA A 39 -13.63 0.37 -5.12
CA ALA A 39 -14.92 0.94 -5.48
C ALA A 39 -15.13 2.40 -5.02
N ASP A 40 -14.21 2.98 -4.26
CA ASP A 40 -14.33 4.35 -3.76
C ASP A 40 -13.81 5.36 -4.80
N GLU A 41 -14.48 6.52 -4.93
CA GLU A 41 -14.08 7.61 -5.82
C GLU A 41 -12.70 8.18 -5.46
N ILE A 42 -12.40 8.22 -4.15
CA ILE A 42 -11.10 8.60 -3.60
C ILE A 42 -10.55 7.38 -2.88
N ARG A 43 -9.43 6.85 -3.35
CA ARG A 43 -8.87 5.59 -2.84
C ARG A 43 -7.35 5.66 -2.66
N PRO A 44 -6.81 4.96 -1.65
CA PRO A 44 -5.37 4.76 -1.54
C PRO A 44 -4.94 3.68 -2.53
N VAL A 45 -3.96 3.99 -3.37
CA VAL A 45 -3.39 3.07 -4.37
C VAL A 45 -1.93 2.83 -4.02
N GLY A 46 -1.54 1.56 -4.03
CA GLY A 46 -0.19 1.11 -3.70
C GLY A 46 0.57 0.78 -4.97
N GLU A 47 1.76 1.33 -5.11
CA GLU A 47 2.65 1.09 -6.23
C GLU A 47 4.00 0.60 -5.70
N MET A 48 4.49 -0.48 -6.29
CA MET A 48 5.78 -1.03 -5.91
C MET A 48 6.88 -0.39 -6.74
N TYR A 49 7.79 0.27 -6.06
CA TYR A 49 8.99 0.83 -6.65
C TYR A 49 10.20 0.03 -6.17
N LYS A 50 11.20 -0.13 -7.04
CA LYS A 50 12.49 -0.67 -6.64
C LYS A 50 13.50 0.46 -6.72
N ASP A 51 14.10 0.79 -5.59
CA ASP A 51 15.14 1.80 -5.54
C ASP A 51 16.34 1.34 -6.41
N PRO A 52 16.69 2.07 -7.48
CA PRO A 52 17.77 1.68 -8.37
C PRO A 52 19.16 1.83 -7.72
N GLN A 53 19.29 2.59 -6.63
CA GLN A 53 20.56 2.79 -5.93
C GLN A 53 20.80 1.73 -4.86
N SER A 54 19.78 1.41 -4.06
CA SER A 54 19.89 0.45 -2.96
C SER A 54 19.40 -0.96 -3.32
N GLY A 55 18.67 -1.11 -4.42
CA GLY A 55 17.98 -2.35 -4.79
C GLY A 55 16.78 -2.67 -3.89
N GLN A 56 16.43 -1.79 -2.95
CA GLN A 56 15.37 -2.00 -1.97
C GLN A 56 13.99 -1.86 -2.59
N SER A 57 13.07 -2.75 -2.23
CA SER A 57 11.65 -2.61 -2.55
C SER A 57 11.00 -1.54 -1.67
N ILE A 58 10.36 -0.58 -2.31
CA ILE A 58 9.62 0.51 -1.69
C ILE A 58 8.16 0.38 -2.11
N LEU A 59 7.27 0.24 -1.14
CA LEU A 59 5.84 0.31 -1.38
C LEU A 59 5.38 1.75 -1.15
N LEU A 60 5.00 2.43 -2.23
CA LEU A 60 4.47 3.78 -2.19
C LEU A 60 2.95 3.74 -2.20
N VAL A 61 2.32 4.29 -1.18
CA VAL A 61 0.85 4.45 -1.14
C VAL A 61 0.51 5.91 -1.35
N ARG A 62 -0.29 6.20 -2.39
CA ARG A 62 -0.77 7.55 -2.72
C ARG A 62 -2.29 7.58 -2.79
N THR A 63 -2.88 8.77 -2.65
CA THR A 63 -4.31 8.94 -2.95
C THR A 63 -4.48 9.14 -4.44
N GLU A 64 -5.37 8.36 -5.06
CA GLU A 64 -5.87 8.60 -6.41
C GLU A 64 -7.37 8.93 -6.37
N VAL A 65 -7.78 9.77 -7.32
CA VAL A 65 -9.17 10.13 -7.59
C VAL A 65 -9.49 9.56 -8.97
N ASN A 66 -10.54 8.73 -9.04
CA ASN A 66 -10.92 8.00 -10.26
C ASN A 66 -11.89 8.78 -11.15
#